data_AF-A0A949J927-F1
#
_entry.id   AF-A0A949J927-F1
#
_cell.length_a   1.000
_cell.length_b   1.000
_cell.length_c   1.000
_cell.angle_alpha   90.00
_cell.angle_beta   90.00
_cell.angle_gamma   90.00
#
_symmetry.space_group_name_H-M   'P 1'
#
loop_
_entity.id
_entity.type
_entity.pdbx_description
1 polymer ?
#
loop_
_entity_poly.entity_id
_entity_poly.type
_entity_poly.pdbx_seq_one_letter_code
_entity_poly.pdbx_strand_id
1 'polypeptide(L)'
;MKNKLKLAAAIFLSSLFPLAAFAQISYIPPPVTTIGGFIGLICSAINWIFTFFIVISVLLFIIGAYAILTAGESSSKRDNSSAITYAIIALIVAILAKGLPLIVGSFLGVSGLRSC
;
A
#
# COMPACT_ATOMS: atom_id res chain seq x y z
N MET A 1 -31.45 -6.64 -16.82
CA MET A 1 -30.37 -5.63 -16.68
C MET A 1 -30.18 -5.09 -15.26
N LYS A 2 -31.26 -4.74 -14.53
CA LYS A 2 -31.20 -4.19 -13.15
C LYS A 2 -30.38 -5.03 -12.15
N ASN A 3 -30.41 -6.36 -12.25
CA ASN A 3 -29.69 -7.25 -11.32
C ASN A 3 -28.19 -7.34 -11.63
N LYS A 4 -27.80 -7.25 -12.90
CA LYS A 4 -26.39 -7.21 -13.34
C LYS A 4 -25.73 -5.89 -12.89
N LEU A 5 -26.50 -4.80 -12.89
CA LEU A 5 -26.07 -3.50 -12.38
C LEU A 5 -25.88 -3.51 -10.85
N LYS A 6 -26.79 -4.13 -10.10
CA LYS A 6 -26.62 -4.30 -8.63
C LYS A 6 -25.43 -5.20 -8.28
N LEU A 7 -25.17 -6.23 -9.08
CA LEU A 7 -24.04 -7.13 -8.89
C LEU A 7 -22.69 -6.41 -9.14
N ALA A 8 -22.60 -5.63 -10.22
CA ALA A 8 -21.39 -4.84 -10.52
C ALA A 8 -21.14 -3.76 -9.45
N ALA A 9 -22.20 -3.10 -8.98
CA ALA A 9 -22.11 -2.12 -7.89
C ALA A 9 -21.64 -2.75 -6.58
N ALA A 10 -22.07 -3.97 -6.26
CA ALA A 10 -21.65 -4.69 -5.05
C ALA A 10 -20.16 -5.09 -5.11
N ILE A 11 -19.66 -5.52 -6.27
CA ILE A 11 -18.23 -5.84 -6.46
C ILE A 11 -17.38 -4.58 -6.31
N PHE A 12 -17.82 -3.46 -6.90
CA PHE A 12 -17.12 -2.18 -6.76
C PHE A 12 -17.10 -1.72 -5.30
N LEU A 13 -18.21 -1.82 -4.59
CA LEU A 13 -18.28 -1.42 -3.17
C LEU A 13 -17.43 -2.32 -2.27
N SER A 14 -17.29 -3.61 -2.58
CA SER A 14 -16.42 -4.53 -1.83
C SER A 14 -14.93 -4.23 -2.03
N SER A 15 -14.53 -3.70 -3.19
CA SER A 15 -13.16 -3.24 -3.45
C SER A 15 -12.79 -1.99 -2.63
N LEU A 16 -13.79 -1.19 -2.24
CA LEU A 16 -13.62 -0.03 -1.36
C LEU A 16 -13.67 -0.36 0.14
N PHE A 17 -14.02 -1.60 0.52
CA PHE A 17 -14.08 -2.02 1.93
C PHE A 17 -12.76 -1.84 2.70
N PRO A 18 -11.57 -2.08 2.11
CA PRO A 18 -10.30 -1.82 2.79
C PRO A 18 -10.10 -0.34 3.11
N LEU A 19 -10.65 0.59 2.31
CA LEU A 19 -10.51 2.03 2.56
C LEU A 19 -11.25 2.48 3.83
N ALA A 20 -12.35 1.81 4.19
CA ALA A 20 -13.11 2.13 5.40
C ALA A 20 -12.35 1.74 6.69
N ALA A 21 -11.47 0.73 6.64
CA ALA A 21 -10.60 0.38 7.75
C ALA A 21 -9.58 1.50 8.06
N PHE A 22 -9.22 2.33 7.07
CA PHE A 22 -8.30 3.45 7.26
C PHE A 22 -9.00 4.76 7.72
N ALA A 23 -10.33 4.87 7.60
CA ALA A 23 -11.08 6.08 8.00
C ALA A 23 -11.31 6.19 9.52
N GLN A 24 -11.13 5.10 10.26
CA GLN A 24 -11.39 5.03 11.71
C GLN A 24 -10.19 5.42 12.58
N ILE A 25 -9.05 5.78 12.00
CA ILE A 25 -7.89 6.23 12.76
C ILE A 25 -8.01 7.74 12.99
N SER A 26 -8.71 8.14 14.04
CA SER A 26 -8.59 9.49 14.60
C SER A 26 -7.28 9.59 15.38
N TYR A 27 -6.16 9.70 14.65
CA TYR A 27 -4.87 10.00 15.24
C TYR A 27 -4.76 11.52 15.39
N ILE A 28 -5.21 12.04 16.53
CA ILE A 28 -4.82 13.37 16.98
C ILE A 28 -3.40 13.20 17.52
N PRO A 29 -2.34 13.61 16.80
CA PRO A 29 -0.99 13.52 17.34
C PRO A 29 -0.98 14.29 18.67
N PRO A 30 -0.51 13.68 19.77
CA PRO A 30 -0.30 14.42 21.00
C PRO A 30 0.65 15.61 20.69
N PRO A 31 0.51 16.75 21.38
CA PRO A 31 1.40 17.89 21.19
C PRO A 31 2.86 17.41 21.18
N VAL A 32 3.63 17.80 20.15
CA VAL A 32 5.02 17.38 19.94
C VAL A 32 5.96 18.07 20.93
N THR A 33 5.77 17.77 22.22
CA THR A 33 6.59 18.30 23.33
C THR A 33 7.52 17.24 23.91
N THR A 34 7.44 15.99 23.41
CA THR A 34 8.23 14.85 23.87
C THR A 34 8.77 14.03 22.69
N ILE A 35 9.88 13.33 22.90
CA ILE A 35 10.50 12.41 21.92
C ILE A 35 9.50 11.33 21.46
N GLY A 36 8.62 10.88 22.37
CA GLY A 36 7.55 9.92 22.03
C GLY A 36 6.51 10.49 21.06
N GLY A 37 6.14 11.77 21.19
CA GLY A 37 5.22 12.44 20.26
C GLY A 37 5.80 12.59 18.85
N PHE A 38 7.11 12.87 18.74
CA PHE A 38 7.82 12.92 17.47
C PHE A 38 7.87 11.55 16.77
N ILE A 39 8.14 10.48 17.54
CA ILE A 39 8.11 9.11 17.04
C ILE A 39 6.72 8.73 16.52
N GLY A 40 5.65 9.05 17.27
CA GLY A 40 4.29 8.78 16.82
C GLY A 40 3.93 9.48 15.50
N LEU A 41 4.39 10.72 15.31
CA LEU A 41 4.19 11.47 14.05
C LEU A 41 4.90 10.79 12.87
N ILE A 42 6.16 10.38 13.06
CA ILE A 42 6.93 9.62 12.06
C ILE A 42 6.23 8.30 11.71
N CYS A 43 5.75 7.57 12.71
CA CYS A 43 5.07 6.30 12.52
C CYS A 43 3.74 6.44 11.76
N SER A 44 3.00 7.52 12.03
CA SER A 44 1.80 7.85 11.27
C SER A 44 2.14 8.16 9.79
N ALA A 45 3.20 8.94 9.55
CA ALA A 45 3.66 9.23 8.20
C ALA A 45 4.12 7.96 7.45
N ILE A 46 4.85 7.06 8.10
CA ILE A 46 5.28 5.78 7.52
C ILE A 46 4.07 4.89 7.20
N ASN A 47 3.08 4.82 8.09
CA ASN A 47 1.85 4.05 7.83
C ASN A 47 1.09 4.58 6.62
N TRP A 48 0.99 5.90 6.48
CA TRP A 48 0.36 6.54 5.33
C TRP A 48 1.12 6.27 4.03
N ILE A 49 2.44 6.40 4.05
CA ILE A 49 3.26 6.18 2.85
C ILE A 49 3.25 4.70 2.45
N PHE A 50 3.34 3.78 3.41
CA PHE A 50 3.22 2.35 3.17
C PHE A 50 1.90 2.00 2.51
N THR A 51 0.80 2.51 3.06
CA THR A 51 -0.55 2.27 2.52
C THR A 51 -0.67 2.78 1.09
N PHE A 52 -0.17 3.99 0.82
CA PHE A 52 -0.19 4.58 -0.52
C PHE A 52 0.57 3.73 -1.53
N PHE A 53 1.77 3.26 -1.17
CA PHE A 53 2.58 2.39 -2.02
C PHE A 53 1.95 1.02 -2.26
N ILE A 54 1.30 0.43 -1.25
CA ILE A 54 0.58 -0.84 -1.41
C ILE A 54 -0.60 -0.68 -2.37
N VAL A 55 -1.40 0.38 -2.22
CA VAL A 55 -2.56 0.62 -3.11
C VAL A 55 -2.10 0.78 -4.56
N ILE A 56 -1.04 1.55 -4.80
CA ILE A 56 -0.47 1.71 -6.16
C ILE A 56 0.09 0.39 -6.68
N SER A 57 0.83 -0.35 -5.85
CA SER A 57 1.40 -1.65 -6.22
C SER A 57 0.32 -2.62 -6.67
N VAL A 58 -0.79 -2.74 -5.93
CA VAL A 58 -1.92 -3.60 -6.29
C VAL A 58 -2.56 -3.15 -7.60
N LEU A 59 -2.76 -1.84 -7.82
CA LEU A 59 -3.32 -1.32 -9.06
C LEU A 59 -2.46 -1.66 -10.28
N LEU A 60 -1.15 -1.40 -10.18
CA LEU A 60 -0.20 -1.70 -11.26
C LEU A 60 -0.09 -3.19 -11.52
N PHE A 61 -0.20 -4.01 -10.48
CA PHE A 61 -0.19 -5.46 -10.60
C PHE A 61 -1.41 -5.97 -11.37
N ILE A 62 -2.62 -5.46 -11.06
CA ILE A 62 -3.85 -5.84 -11.77
C ILE A 62 -3.79 -5.40 -13.25
N ILE A 63 -3.35 -4.17 -13.51
CA ILE A 63 -3.24 -3.63 -14.88
C ILE A 63 -2.20 -4.41 -15.69
N GLY A 64 -1.02 -4.66 -15.10
CA GLY A 64 0.05 -5.42 -15.74
C GLY A 64 -0.34 -6.87 -16.02
N ALA A 65 -1.01 -7.52 -15.07
CA ALA A 65 -1.51 -8.88 -15.25
C ALA A 65 -2.53 -8.95 -16.41
N TYR A 66 -3.49 -8.02 -16.45
CA TYR A 66 -4.49 -7.97 -17.53
C TYR A 66 -3.84 -7.74 -18.90
N ALA A 67 -2.86 -6.85 -18.98
CA ALA A 67 -2.14 -6.56 -20.22
C ALA A 67 -1.37 -7.78 -20.76
N ILE A 68 -0.68 -8.55 -19.89
CA ILE A 68 0.06 -9.74 -20.32
C ILE A 68 -0.88 -10.88 -20.75
N LEU A 69 -2.01 -11.03 -20.06
CA LEU A 69 -3.00 -12.08 -20.36
C LEU A 69 -3.75 -11.80 -21.67
N THR A 70 -3.95 -10.53 -22.03
CA THR A 70 -4.64 -10.13 -23.26
C THR A 70 -3.70 -9.95 -24.47
N ALA A 71 -2.39 -9.77 -24.25
CA ALA A 71 -1.41 -9.52 -25.31
C ALA A 71 -1.05 -10.72 -26.23
N GLY A 72 -1.53 -11.95 -25.94
CA GLY A 72 -1.29 -13.13 -26.80
C GLY A 72 0.19 -13.48 -26.99
N GLU A 73 0.59 -13.92 -28.21
CA GLU A 73 1.98 -14.22 -28.61
C GLU A 73 2.68 -13.05 -29.34
N SER A 74 2.16 -11.82 -29.21
CA SER A 74 2.76 -10.66 -29.87
C SER A 74 3.95 -10.09 -29.10
N SER A 75 4.82 -9.35 -29.80
CA SER A 75 5.93 -8.59 -29.22
C SER A 75 5.52 -7.66 -28.07
N SER A 76 4.25 -7.24 -28.03
CA SER A 76 3.67 -6.42 -26.96
C SER A 76 3.68 -7.10 -25.59
N LYS A 77 3.76 -8.44 -25.52
CA LYS A 77 3.87 -9.15 -24.23
C LYS A 77 5.20 -8.89 -23.53
N ARG A 78 6.25 -8.65 -24.30
CA ARG A 78 7.59 -8.29 -23.81
C ARG A 78 7.60 -6.88 -23.22
N ASP A 79 6.92 -5.95 -23.89
CA ASP A 79 6.77 -4.57 -23.40
C ASP A 79 5.90 -4.53 -22.15
N ASN A 80 4.79 -5.27 -22.11
CA ASN A 80 3.90 -5.35 -20.95
C ASN A 80 4.52 -6.06 -19.73
N SER A 81 5.53 -6.92 -19.92
CA SER A 81 6.25 -7.55 -18.81
C SER A 81 7.05 -6.54 -17.99
N SER A 82 7.49 -5.42 -18.59
CA SER A 82 8.18 -4.36 -17.86
C SER A 82 7.29 -3.70 -16.79
N ALA A 83 5.98 -3.60 -17.04
CA ALA A 83 5.02 -3.06 -16.09
C ALA A 83 4.92 -3.90 -14.80
N ILE A 84 4.99 -5.23 -14.92
CA ILE A 84 5.02 -6.11 -13.74
C ILE A 84 6.34 -5.98 -12.99
N THR A 85 7.46 -5.84 -13.68
CA THR A 85 8.75 -5.57 -13.02
C THR A 85 8.69 -4.31 -12.17
N TYR A 86 8.11 -3.22 -12.68
CA TYR A 86 7.91 -1.99 -11.89
C TYR A 86 6.93 -2.19 -10.73
N ALA A 87 5.88 -3.01 -10.89
CA ALA A 87 4.97 -3.35 -9.80
C ALA A 87 5.67 -4.13 -8.67
N ILE A 88 6.58 -5.05 -9.01
CA ILE A 88 7.40 -5.80 -8.06
C ILE A 88 8.37 -4.87 -7.34
N ILE A 89 9.03 -3.95 -8.06
CA ILE A 89 9.91 -2.95 -7.44
C ILE A 89 9.15 -2.09 -6.44
N ALA A 90 7.94 -1.62 -6.80
CA ALA A 90 7.09 -0.86 -5.89
C ALA A 90 6.71 -1.66 -4.63
N LEU A 91 6.43 -2.96 -4.78
CA LEU A 91 6.15 -3.85 -3.64
C LEU A 91 7.36 -4.01 -2.72
N ILE A 92 8.57 -4.18 -3.28
CA ILE A 92 9.81 -4.26 -2.51
C ILE A 92 10.03 -2.97 -1.72
N VAL A 93 9.85 -1.81 -2.34
CA VAL A 93 9.97 -0.50 -1.67
C VAL A 93 8.94 -0.37 -0.54
N ALA A 94 7.70 -0.83 -0.75
CA ALA A 94 6.68 -0.83 0.30
C ALA A 94 7.12 -1.69 1.50
N ILE A 95 7.60 -2.91 1.26
CA ILE A 95 8.08 -3.81 2.32
C ILE A 95 9.25 -3.17 3.08
N LEU A 96 10.18 -2.53 2.36
CA LEU A 96 11.31 -1.83 2.98
C LEU A 96 10.87 -0.65 3.85
N ALA A 97 9.83 0.10 3.45
CA ALA A 97 9.30 1.21 4.24
C ALA A 97 8.88 0.80 5.66
N LYS A 98 8.41 -0.45 5.83
CA LYS A 98 8.09 -1.07 7.12
C LYS A 98 9.28 -1.78 7.78
N GLY A 99 10.21 -2.31 6.98
CA GLY A 99 11.40 -2.99 7.48
C GLY A 99 12.42 -2.06 8.15
N LEU A 100 12.61 -0.84 7.63
CA LEU A 100 13.58 0.12 8.16
C LEU A 100 13.30 0.54 9.63
N PRO A 101 12.07 0.96 10.00
CA PRO A 101 11.74 1.34 11.38
C PRO A 101 11.93 0.18 12.38
N LEU A 102 11.60 -1.05 11.98
CA LEU A 102 11.80 -2.26 12.78
C LEU A 102 13.27 -2.50 13.10
N ILE A 103 14.14 -2.36 12.09
CA ILE A 103 15.58 -2.56 12.23
C ILE A 103 16.17 -1.46 13.09
N VAL A 104 15.88 -0.19 12.78
CA VAL A 104 16.39 0.97 13.51
C VAL A 104 15.91 0.97 14.97
N GLY A 105 14.63 0.65 15.21
CA GLY A 105 14.08 0.51 16.56
C GLY A 105 14.70 -0.64 17.36
N SER A 106 15.16 -1.70 16.68
CA SER A 106 15.86 -2.82 17.32
C SER A 106 17.29 -2.43 17.75
N PHE A 107 17.99 -1.62 16.95
CA PHE A 107 19.35 -1.15 17.27
C PHE A 107 19.37 -0.03 18.30
N LEU A 108 18.42 0.90 18.24
CA LEU A 108 18.36 2.05 19.14
C LEU A 108 17.63 1.75 20.47
N GLY A 109 17.07 0.54 20.64
CA GLY A 109 16.33 0.15 21.85
C GLY A 109 15.02 0.91 22.07
N VAL A 110 14.59 1.73 21.11
CA VAL A 110 13.38 2.56 21.20
C VAL A 110 12.17 1.74 20.80
N SER A 111 11.41 1.28 21.79
CA SER A 111 10.21 0.46 21.58
C SER A 111 9.16 1.14 20.70
N GLY A 112 9.09 2.48 20.74
CA GLY A 112 8.15 3.26 19.94
C GLY A 112 8.38 3.19 18.43
N LEU A 113 9.60 2.93 17.96
CA LEU A 113 9.92 2.84 16.53
C LEU A 113 9.65 1.44 15.94
N ARG A 114 9.60 0.40 16.80
CA ARG A 114 9.37 -1.00 16.41
C ARG A 114 7.89 -1.31 16.16
N SER A 115 7.00 -0.46 16.66
CA SER A 115 5.54 -0.61 16.52
C SER A 115 5.01 0.07 15.25
N CYS A 116 5.93 0.49 14.37
CA CYS A 116 5.71 1.20 13.13
C CYS A 116 6.18 0.28 12.00
#